data_AF-V5EWU5-F1
#
_entry.id   AF-V5EWU5-F1
#
_cell.length_a   1.000
_cell.length_b   1.000
_cell.length_c   1.000
_cell.angle_alpha   90.00
_cell.angle_beta   90.00
_cell.angle_gamma   90.00
#
_symmetry.space_group_name_H-M   'P 1'
#
loop_
_entity.id
_entity.type
_entity.pdbx_description
1 polymer ?
#
loop_
_entity_poly.entity_id
_entity_poly.type
_entity_poly.pdbx_seq_one_letter_code
_entity_poly.pdbx_strand_id
1 'polypeptide(L)'
;MPGSDLAMIQNNDSPIPMQPTFGDHDDWWSHLLGIFGRSRPTSTRIVQHLLTRFVQSNAVFFGLLHAPTLLAVVSGKQGHARADPALYLAVLAVSACDMHQTRIADERTSDMTSANEASRQLAAKLSEMAATYLQTATAHGSALTPSMGQAASILALTQPDGSTEQNSLIRLAENVVRTLSLHEAVSSREPLLQDSEPDSPLYWSRPVTSDSPESEVKYESIVRLCWTGISHRFRKYIAKPDEDFGDVDLPDFIQEIRPMAFWQPSVLPEDLPPPFFHSQDLMRRSAHLSRLTVSLAKLEKIKEVDEAGTPPSDTLEQVRGLLRSLDDLETSFVRHRPRSDAERHNVLGRTLQMFCRMHVWVRLTIWRKYKLWNSASDARSDDGAQRLFQTTHHPTVEFWLTIVQDMIDTMQQDLDAHVVDMTALRTSAADVDALARHVICACDLVVASGEAQPIAGQVDVALIILKRMLAHASLNEAKDGLHLTDDVVQRVKLGETRRAELTVGTAAAAEQPEVTEADVGIVRDDPMPPADQLSAEPAATTEPVVEPISTEELPSQ
;
A
#
# COMPACT_ATOMS: atom_id res chain seq x y z
N MET A 1 -9.48 -22.37 18.34
CA MET A 1 -9.83 -21.51 17.19
C MET A 1 -8.54 -21.07 16.53
N PRO A 2 -8.18 -21.51 15.31
CA PRO A 2 -7.17 -20.81 14.54
C PRO A 2 -7.87 -19.59 13.93
N GLY A 3 -7.49 -18.40 14.40
CA GLY A 3 -7.89 -17.16 13.75
C GLY A 3 -7.27 -17.09 12.35
N SER A 4 -7.76 -16.16 11.53
CA SER A 4 -7.10 -15.74 10.28
C SER A 4 -5.56 -15.76 10.43
N ASP A 5 -4.82 -16.24 9.44
CA ASP A 5 -3.35 -16.28 9.43
C ASP A 5 -2.72 -14.91 9.76
N LEU A 6 -3.45 -13.82 9.48
CA LEU A 6 -3.08 -12.43 9.77
C LEU A 6 -3.32 -12.02 11.24
N ALA A 7 -4.12 -12.78 11.99
CA ALA A 7 -4.59 -12.48 13.34
C ALA A 7 -3.90 -13.30 14.46
N MET A 8 -3.03 -14.27 14.13
CA MET A 8 -2.37 -15.13 15.12
C MET A 8 -1.03 -14.59 15.67
N ILE A 9 -0.78 -13.30 15.51
CA ILE A 9 0.55 -12.72 15.71
C ILE A 9 0.57 -11.89 16.99
N GLN A 10 1.00 -12.48 18.10
CA GLN A 10 1.13 -11.80 19.41
C GLN A 10 2.56 -11.28 19.63
N ASN A 11 2.68 -10.03 20.08
CA ASN A 11 3.94 -9.35 20.41
C ASN A 11 4.70 -10.12 21.50
N ASN A 12 6.00 -10.35 21.30
CA ASN A 12 6.84 -11.00 22.30
C ASN A 12 8.10 -10.15 22.56
N ASP A 13 8.14 -9.46 23.70
CA ASP A 13 9.17 -8.46 24.07
C ASP A 13 10.36 -9.09 24.82
N SER A 14 11.10 -10.00 24.19
CA SER A 14 12.33 -10.55 24.78
C SER A 14 13.57 -9.76 24.35
N PRO A 15 14.38 -9.20 25.28
CA PRO A 15 15.57 -8.43 24.93
C PRO A 15 16.68 -9.32 24.35
N ILE A 16 17.14 -8.98 23.14
CA ILE A 16 18.30 -9.60 22.48
C ILE A 16 19.56 -8.78 22.79
N PRO A 17 20.62 -9.40 23.30
CA PRO A 17 21.83 -8.70 23.74
C PRO A 17 22.90 -8.52 22.65
N MET A 18 23.61 -7.41 22.80
CA MET A 18 24.65 -6.88 21.91
C MET A 18 26.01 -7.52 22.18
N GLN A 19 26.51 -8.32 21.24
CA GLN A 19 27.87 -8.34 20.69
C GLN A 19 28.24 -9.74 20.17
N PRO A 20 28.63 -9.86 18.88
CA PRO A 20 29.05 -11.12 18.27
C PRO A 20 30.50 -11.50 18.64
N THR A 21 30.79 -12.79 18.87
CA THR A 21 32.17 -13.32 18.98
C THR A 21 32.40 -14.46 17.98
N PHE A 22 33.64 -14.59 17.49
CA PHE A 22 33.99 -15.34 16.28
C PHE A 22 34.64 -16.71 16.57
N GLY A 23 34.38 -17.70 15.70
CA GLY A 23 35.09 -18.97 15.60
C GLY A 23 34.85 -19.63 14.23
N ASP A 24 35.78 -20.47 13.78
CA ASP A 24 35.70 -21.22 12.50
C ASP A 24 34.59 -22.28 12.55
N HIS A 25 33.66 -22.25 11.59
CA HIS A 25 32.49 -23.15 11.52
C HIS A 25 32.22 -23.63 10.08
N ASP A 26 32.18 -24.95 9.88
CA ASP A 26 32.05 -25.64 8.57
C ASP A 26 30.61 -25.68 7.98
N ASP A 27 29.58 -25.30 8.74
CA ASP A 27 28.17 -25.33 8.33
C ASP A 27 27.53 -23.94 8.51
N TRP A 28 26.68 -23.53 7.56
CA TRP A 28 26.05 -22.20 7.53
C TRP A 28 25.27 -21.90 8.80
N TRP A 29 24.58 -22.92 9.34
CA TRP A 29 23.79 -22.81 10.56
C TRP A 29 24.70 -22.60 11.78
N SER A 30 25.84 -23.30 11.83
CA SER A 30 26.85 -23.10 12.88
C SER A 30 27.51 -21.72 12.77
N HIS A 31 27.80 -21.25 11.55
CA HIS A 31 28.30 -19.89 11.32
C HIS A 31 27.28 -18.85 11.80
N LEU A 32 25.99 -18.98 11.43
CA LEU A 32 24.91 -18.11 11.90
C LEU A 32 24.81 -18.09 13.44
N LEU A 33 24.77 -19.27 14.08
CA LEU A 33 24.68 -19.34 15.54
C LEU A 33 25.92 -18.74 16.24
N GLY A 34 27.08 -18.86 15.59
CA GLY A 34 28.34 -18.26 15.99
C GLY A 34 28.29 -16.72 15.99
N ILE A 35 27.53 -16.09 15.09
CA ILE A 35 27.30 -14.63 15.11
C ILE A 35 26.81 -14.18 16.48
N PHE A 36 25.96 -14.93 17.17
CA PHE A 36 25.45 -14.48 18.46
C PHE A 36 26.40 -14.73 19.63
N GLY A 37 27.56 -15.37 19.41
CA GLY A 37 28.66 -15.50 20.39
C GLY A 37 28.32 -16.24 21.70
N ARG A 38 27.16 -16.89 21.76
CA ARG A 38 26.55 -17.48 22.97
C ARG A 38 26.49 -18.99 22.89
N SER A 39 26.04 -19.61 23.99
CA SER A 39 25.67 -21.02 23.96
C SER A 39 24.65 -21.28 22.84
N ARG A 40 24.82 -22.40 22.12
CA ARG A 40 23.91 -22.81 21.03
C ARG A 40 22.42 -22.64 21.37
N PRO A 41 21.91 -23.06 22.55
CA PRO A 41 20.50 -22.87 22.90
C PRO A 41 20.04 -21.41 22.91
N THR A 42 20.92 -20.48 23.30
CA THR A 42 20.59 -19.05 23.36
C THR A 42 20.58 -18.44 21.97
N SER A 43 21.57 -18.76 21.14
CA SER A 43 21.60 -18.33 19.74
C SER A 43 20.37 -18.83 18.96
N THR A 44 19.94 -20.08 19.18
CA THR A 44 18.73 -20.63 18.54
C THR A 44 17.46 -19.89 18.99
N ARG A 45 17.34 -19.51 20.27
CA ARG A 45 16.20 -18.69 20.74
C ARG A 45 16.19 -17.30 20.09
N ILE A 46 17.36 -16.68 19.91
CA ILE A 46 17.47 -15.39 19.22
C ILE A 46 17.01 -15.54 17.76
N VAL A 47 17.47 -16.57 17.06
CA VAL A 47 17.02 -16.86 15.69
C VAL A 47 15.50 -17.07 15.66
N GLN A 48 14.95 -17.89 16.55
CA GLN A 48 13.49 -18.11 16.64
C GLN A 48 12.72 -16.80 16.88
N HIS A 49 13.23 -15.93 17.76
CA HIS A 49 12.63 -14.63 18.02
C HIS A 49 12.65 -13.75 16.77
N LEU A 50 13.78 -13.66 16.07
CA LEU A 50 13.91 -12.88 14.83
C LEU A 50 12.98 -13.43 13.72
N LEU A 51 12.91 -14.75 13.53
CA LEU A 51 11.98 -15.37 12.57
C LEU A 51 10.53 -15.07 12.91
N THR A 52 10.17 -15.11 14.20
CA THR A 52 8.83 -14.75 14.65
C THR A 52 8.56 -13.29 14.31
N ARG A 53 9.49 -12.39 14.65
CA ARG A 53 9.43 -10.95 14.37
C ARG A 53 9.25 -10.66 12.88
N PHE A 54 9.98 -11.35 11.99
CA PHE A 54 9.82 -11.24 10.54
C PHE A 54 8.35 -11.38 10.13
N VAL A 55 7.73 -12.48 10.58
CA VAL A 55 6.35 -12.83 10.25
C VAL A 55 5.39 -11.75 10.77
N GLN A 56 5.67 -11.14 11.92
CA GLN A 56 4.80 -10.10 12.50
C GLN A 56 4.91 -8.76 11.76
N SER A 57 6.14 -8.35 11.50
CA SER A 57 6.44 -7.03 10.95
C SER A 57 6.15 -6.95 9.47
N ASN A 58 6.44 -8.01 8.72
CA ASN A 58 6.45 -7.99 7.28
C ASN A 58 5.26 -8.74 6.64
N ALA A 59 4.28 -9.23 7.41
CA ALA A 59 3.10 -9.93 6.87
C ALA A 59 2.33 -9.14 5.79
N VAL A 60 2.35 -7.81 5.88
CA VAL A 60 1.60 -6.90 4.99
C VAL A 60 2.24 -6.81 3.59
N PHE A 61 3.57 -6.85 3.52
CA PHE A 61 4.35 -6.70 2.28
C PHE A 61 4.92 -8.03 1.76
N PHE A 62 5.28 -8.93 2.69
CA PHE A 62 5.97 -10.19 2.47
C PHE A 62 5.15 -11.34 3.04
N GLY A 63 3.89 -11.41 2.61
CA GLY A 63 3.20 -12.68 2.51
C GLY A 63 3.95 -13.71 1.67
N LEU A 64 5.18 -13.49 1.21
CA LEU A 64 5.97 -14.39 0.37
C LEU A 64 6.29 -15.75 1.01
N LEU A 65 6.31 -15.85 2.34
CA LEU A 65 6.71 -17.04 3.06
C LEU A 65 5.60 -17.59 3.95
N HIS A 66 5.43 -18.91 3.93
CA HIS A 66 4.52 -19.61 4.83
C HIS A 66 5.16 -19.73 6.23
N ALA A 67 4.58 -19.05 7.22
CA ALA A 67 5.17 -18.91 8.55
C ALA A 67 5.46 -20.25 9.27
N PRO A 68 4.56 -21.26 9.26
CA PRO A 68 4.87 -22.57 9.82
C PRO A 68 6.09 -23.23 9.16
N THR A 69 6.22 -23.12 7.83
CA THR A 69 7.37 -23.68 7.10
C THR A 69 8.66 -22.96 7.48
N LEU A 70 8.62 -21.64 7.63
CA LEU A 70 9.76 -20.82 8.05
C LEU A 70 10.22 -21.19 9.47
N LEU A 71 9.29 -21.33 10.41
CA LEU A 71 9.61 -21.64 11.80
C LEU A 71 10.05 -23.10 12.01
N ALA A 72 9.70 -24.01 11.12
CA ALA A 72 10.11 -25.42 11.21
C ALA A 72 11.65 -25.60 11.20
N VAL A 73 12.42 -24.64 10.66
CA VAL A 73 13.89 -24.69 10.63
C VAL A 73 14.50 -24.81 12.02
N VAL A 74 13.90 -24.15 13.02
CA VAL A 74 14.39 -24.09 14.40
C VAL A 74 13.78 -25.18 15.30
N SER A 75 12.67 -25.79 14.87
CA SER A 75 11.93 -26.77 15.66
C SER A 75 12.47 -28.21 15.56
N GLY A 76 13.26 -28.53 14.52
CA GLY A 76 13.74 -29.89 14.25
C GLY A 76 15.26 -30.05 14.23
N LYS A 77 15.76 -31.26 14.54
CA LYS A 77 17.21 -31.58 14.51
C LYS A 77 17.85 -31.46 13.12
N GLN A 78 17.07 -31.48 12.04
CA GLN A 78 17.54 -31.40 10.65
C GLN A 78 16.85 -30.31 9.81
N GLY A 79 16.06 -29.42 10.43
CA GLY A 79 15.34 -28.38 9.68
C GLY A 79 16.27 -27.49 8.86
N HIS A 80 17.40 -27.10 9.44
CA HIS A 80 18.45 -26.29 8.81
C HIS A 80 19.18 -26.99 7.65
N ALA A 81 19.19 -28.32 7.59
CA ALA A 81 19.87 -29.06 6.52
C ALA A 81 19.15 -29.00 5.17
N ARG A 82 17.84 -28.70 5.19
CA ARG A 82 16.98 -28.57 3.99
C ARG A 82 16.61 -27.11 3.69
N ALA A 83 17.05 -26.19 4.53
CA ALA A 83 16.78 -24.77 4.37
C ALA A 83 17.76 -24.14 3.38
N ASP A 84 17.26 -23.19 2.58
CA ASP A 84 18.10 -22.35 1.74
C ASP A 84 18.83 -21.31 2.64
N PRO A 85 20.17 -21.35 2.76
CA PRO A 85 20.89 -20.46 3.67
C PRO A 85 20.66 -18.98 3.35
N ALA A 86 20.63 -18.62 2.06
CA ALA A 86 20.45 -17.24 1.64
C ALA A 86 19.07 -16.71 2.05
N LEU A 87 18.03 -17.53 1.91
CA LEU A 87 16.67 -17.18 2.30
C LEU A 87 16.59 -16.86 3.80
N TYR A 88 17.08 -17.75 4.64
CA TYR A 88 16.99 -17.57 6.09
C TYR A 88 17.87 -16.41 6.59
N LEU A 89 19.06 -16.23 6.02
CA LEU A 89 19.92 -15.10 6.35
C LEU A 89 19.28 -13.76 5.95
N ALA A 90 18.63 -13.69 4.78
CA ALA A 90 17.90 -12.49 4.35
C ALA A 90 16.72 -12.17 5.26
N VAL A 91 15.92 -13.17 5.64
CA VAL A 91 14.83 -13.04 6.61
C VAL A 91 15.33 -12.48 7.95
N LEU A 92 16.44 -13.02 8.45
CA LEU A 92 17.02 -12.58 9.72
C LEU A 92 17.61 -11.18 9.62
N ALA A 93 18.20 -10.81 8.49
CA ALA A 93 18.72 -9.47 8.25
C ALA A 93 17.60 -8.41 8.30
N VAL A 94 16.49 -8.68 7.62
CA VAL A 94 15.28 -7.83 7.67
C VAL A 94 14.77 -7.70 9.10
N SER A 95 14.65 -8.82 9.82
CA SER A 95 14.16 -8.83 11.20
C SER A 95 15.08 -8.10 12.17
N ALA A 96 16.38 -8.09 11.88
CA ALA A 96 17.38 -7.39 12.66
C ALA A 96 17.21 -5.87 12.54
N CYS A 97 16.84 -5.32 11.37
CA CYS A 97 16.51 -3.90 11.21
C CYS A 97 15.40 -3.46 12.16
N ASP A 98 14.39 -4.31 12.32
CA ASP A 98 13.22 -3.99 13.12
C ASP A 98 13.42 -4.26 14.62
N MET A 99 14.55 -4.83 15.05
CA MET A 99 14.76 -5.44 16.38
C MET A 99 14.47 -4.50 17.57
N HIS A 100 14.69 -3.20 17.41
CA HIS A 100 14.43 -2.20 18.46
C HIS A 100 13.28 -1.24 18.14
N GLN A 101 12.57 -1.44 17.03
CA GLN A 101 11.36 -0.68 16.77
C GLN A 101 10.29 -1.11 17.78
N THR A 102 9.78 -0.14 18.55
CA THR A 102 8.72 -0.34 19.55
C THR A 102 7.32 -0.35 18.92
N ARG A 103 7.21 0.10 17.66
CA ARG A 103 5.95 0.12 16.89
C ARG A 103 6.17 -0.53 15.55
N ILE A 104 5.34 -1.53 15.23
CA ILE A 104 5.27 -2.18 13.93
C ILE A 104 4.36 -1.37 12.97
N ALA A 105 4.44 -0.04 13.05
CA ALA A 105 3.50 0.86 12.38
C ALA A 105 4.04 1.42 11.06
N ASP A 106 5.34 1.27 10.78
CA ASP A 106 6.01 1.98 9.69
C ASP A 106 6.08 1.17 8.38
N GLU A 107 5.92 1.87 7.26
CA GLU A 107 6.07 1.36 5.90
C GLU A 107 7.53 1.09 5.55
N ARG A 108 8.42 1.75 6.31
CA ARG A 108 9.87 1.59 6.30
C ARG A 108 10.38 0.40 7.10
N THR A 109 9.51 -0.52 7.50
CA THR A 109 9.95 -1.81 8.05
C THR A 109 11.05 -2.39 7.16
N SER A 110 12.19 -2.73 7.75
CA SER A 110 13.47 -3.13 7.09
C SER A 110 14.44 -2.04 6.63
N ASP A 111 14.11 -0.75 6.71
CA ASP A 111 15.03 0.33 6.33
C ASP A 111 16.19 0.42 7.33
N MET A 112 17.38 0.02 6.87
CA MET A 112 18.61 0.07 7.68
C MET A 112 18.92 1.48 8.17
N THR A 113 18.54 2.55 7.46
CA THR A 113 18.82 3.92 7.89
C THR A 113 18.02 4.32 9.15
N SER A 114 16.85 3.71 9.33
CA SER A 114 15.97 3.91 10.49
C SER A 114 16.35 3.05 11.71
N ALA A 115 17.12 1.98 11.50
CA ALA A 115 17.53 1.06 12.55
C ALA A 115 18.65 1.66 13.40
N ASN A 116 18.75 1.30 14.69
CA ASN A 116 19.87 1.74 15.53
C ASN A 116 21.20 1.07 15.13
N GLU A 117 22.32 1.59 15.63
CA GLU A 117 23.66 1.15 15.20
C GLU A 117 23.90 -0.36 15.36
N ALA A 118 23.50 -0.94 16.50
CA ALA A 118 23.67 -2.38 16.74
C ALA A 118 22.81 -3.25 15.79
N SER A 119 21.59 -2.81 15.50
CA SER A 119 20.71 -3.47 14.52
C SER A 119 21.24 -3.35 13.11
N ARG A 120 21.75 -2.16 12.73
CA ARG A 120 22.40 -1.93 11.44
C ARG A 120 23.58 -2.85 11.23
N GLN A 121 24.47 -2.97 12.22
CA GLN A 121 25.65 -3.85 12.12
C GLN A 121 25.26 -5.32 11.98
N LEU A 122 24.28 -5.79 12.75
CA LEU A 122 23.78 -7.16 12.65
C LEU A 122 23.11 -7.43 11.31
N ALA A 123 22.22 -6.53 10.87
CA ALA A 123 21.53 -6.62 9.59
C ALA A 123 22.53 -6.61 8.43
N ALA A 124 23.51 -5.70 8.43
CA ALA A 124 24.56 -5.61 7.41
C ALA A 124 25.31 -6.94 7.26
N LYS A 125 25.74 -7.53 8.39
CA LYS A 125 26.48 -8.79 8.40
C LYS A 125 25.63 -9.95 7.87
N LEU A 126 24.37 -10.05 8.29
CA LEU A 126 23.45 -11.08 7.82
C LEU A 126 23.13 -10.91 6.32
N SER A 127 22.95 -9.67 5.85
CA SER A 127 22.76 -9.34 4.43
C SER A 127 23.97 -9.69 3.59
N GLU A 128 25.19 -9.41 4.06
CA GLU A 128 26.44 -9.78 3.38
C GLU A 128 26.58 -11.30 3.24
N MET A 129 26.28 -12.04 4.31
CA MET A 129 26.27 -13.50 4.26
C MET A 129 25.22 -14.02 3.28
N ALA A 130 23.99 -13.48 3.32
CA ALA A 130 22.93 -13.86 2.38
C ALA A 130 23.33 -13.60 0.93
N ALA A 131 23.89 -12.42 0.65
CA ALA A 131 24.40 -12.05 -0.67
C ALA A 131 25.51 -13.00 -1.14
N THR A 132 26.42 -13.39 -0.26
CA THR A 132 27.50 -14.35 -0.57
C THR A 132 26.95 -15.72 -0.96
N TYR A 133 25.95 -16.23 -0.24
CA TYR A 133 25.30 -17.50 -0.60
C TYR A 133 24.54 -17.40 -1.93
N LEU A 134 23.83 -16.29 -2.19
CA LEU A 134 23.17 -16.05 -3.48
C LEU A 134 24.17 -16.01 -4.64
N GLN A 135 25.24 -15.23 -4.49
CA GLN A 135 26.28 -15.10 -5.51
C GLN A 135 26.96 -16.44 -5.78
N THR A 136 27.32 -17.17 -4.73
CA THR A 136 27.92 -18.51 -4.84
C THR A 136 27.01 -19.47 -5.61
N ALA A 137 25.71 -19.50 -5.28
CA ALA A 137 24.74 -20.34 -5.98
C ALA A 137 24.66 -19.99 -7.48
N THR A 138 24.62 -18.70 -7.82
CA THR A 138 24.57 -18.23 -9.21
C THR A 138 25.88 -18.48 -9.98
N ALA A 139 27.04 -18.28 -9.35
CA ALA A 139 28.35 -18.38 -10.00
C ALA A 139 28.78 -19.82 -10.29
N HIS A 140 28.40 -20.78 -9.43
CA HIS A 140 28.72 -22.20 -9.62
C HIS A 140 27.78 -22.90 -10.61
N GLY A 141 26.91 -22.16 -11.30
CA GLY A 141 25.95 -22.71 -12.25
C GLY A 141 24.90 -23.60 -11.58
N SER A 142 24.57 -23.36 -10.31
CA SER A 142 23.45 -24.05 -9.67
C SER A 142 22.18 -23.73 -10.44
N ALA A 143 21.29 -24.72 -10.62
CA ALA A 143 20.00 -24.48 -11.24
C ALA A 143 19.24 -23.41 -10.44
N LEU A 144 18.66 -22.43 -11.14
CA LEU A 144 17.81 -21.42 -10.51
C LEU A 144 16.67 -22.11 -9.77
N THR A 145 16.37 -21.65 -8.56
CA THR A 145 15.27 -22.17 -7.75
C THR A 145 14.33 -21.05 -7.30
N PRO A 146 13.05 -21.34 -7.02
CA PRO A 146 12.14 -20.36 -6.43
C PRO A 146 12.68 -19.77 -5.12
N SER A 147 13.39 -20.56 -4.29
CA SER A 147 14.01 -20.12 -3.04
C SER A 147 15.04 -19.02 -3.25
N MET A 148 15.83 -19.07 -4.33
CA MET A 148 16.77 -18.01 -4.69
C MET A 148 16.02 -16.71 -5.03
N GLY A 149 14.90 -16.80 -5.74
CA GLY A 149 14.05 -15.64 -6.02
C GLY A 149 13.43 -15.04 -4.75
N GLN A 150 12.98 -15.90 -3.83
CA GLN A 150 12.47 -15.46 -2.53
C GLN A 150 13.55 -14.78 -1.68
N ALA A 151 14.75 -15.37 -1.63
CA ALA A 151 15.89 -14.83 -0.91
C ALA A 151 16.33 -13.47 -1.47
N ALA A 152 16.44 -13.35 -2.80
CA ALA A 152 16.77 -12.08 -3.46
C ALA A 152 15.71 -11.00 -3.18
N SER A 153 14.43 -11.36 -3.27
CA SER A 153 13.32 -10.46 -2.97
C SER A 153 13.34 -9.96 -1.52
N ILE A 154 13.61 -10.84 -0.55
CA ILE A 154 13.66 -10.44 0.87
C ILE A 154 14.93 -9.63 1.15
N LEU A 155 16.07 -10.00 0.57
CA LEU A 155 17.32 -9.27 0.75
C LEU A 155 17.26 -7.85 0.18
N ALA A 156 16.46 -7.63 -0.87
CA ALA A 156 16.24 -6.29 -1.42
C ALA A 156 15.68 -5.31 -0.38
N LEU A 157 14.97 -5.79 0.64
CA LEU A 157 14.42 -4.95 1.71
C LEU A 157 15.47 -4.34 2.64
N THR A 158 16.65 -4.95 2.72
CA THR A 158 17.73 -4.40 3.53
C THR A 158 18.55 -3.38 2.74
N GLN A 159 18.24 -3.16 1.46
CA GLN A 159 18.95 -2.21 0.61
C GLN A 159 18.19 -0.87 0.59
N PRO A 160 18.89 0.28 0.48
CA PRO A 160 18.23 1.58 0.39
C PRO A 160 17.26 1.66 -0.80
N ASP A 161 16.11 2.31 -0.60
CA ASP A 161 15.06 2.40 -1.62
C ASP A 161 15.51 3.12 -2.89
N GLY A 162 15.50 2.38 -3.99
CA GLY A 162 15.93 2.82 -5.31
C GLY A 162 17.42 2.63 -5.60
N SER A 163 18.20 2.02 -4.68
CA SER A 163 19.62 1.74 -4.93
C SER A 163 19.83 0.75 -6.08
N THR A 164 21.02 0.78 -6.67
CA THR A 164 21.42 -0.16 -7.73
C THR A 164 21.36 -1.60 -7.22
N GLU A 165 21.76 -1.83 -5.98
CA GLU A 165 21.77 -3.13 -5.31
C GLU A 165 20.34 -3.63 -5.10
N GLN A 166 19.43 -2.79 -4.60
CA GLN A 166 18.02 -3.13 -4.44
C GLN A 166 17.41 -3.54 -5.78
N ASN A 167 17.61 -2.71 -6.80
CA ASN A 167 17.08 -2.95 -8.14
C ASN A 167 17.65 -4.23 -8.77
N SER A 168 18.93 -4.53 -8.54
CA SER A 168 19.56 -5.75 -9.02
C SER A 168 18.99 -7.01 -8.37
N LEU A 169 18.72 -6.96 -7.06
CA LEU A 169 18.09 -8.07 -6.33
C LEU A 169 16.63 -8.30 -6.76
N ILE A 170 15.86 -7.21 -6.97
CA ILE A 170 14.49 -7.31 -7.49
C ILE A 170 14.50 -7.93 -8.90
N ARG A 171 15.41 -7.47 -9.78
CA ARG A 171 15.57 -8.06 -11.12
C ARG A 171 15.96 -9.53 -11.06
N LEU A 172 16.81 -9.94 -10.11
CA LEU A 172 17.15 -11.35 -9.91
C LEU A 172 15.90 -12.17 -9.56
N ALA A 173 15.04 -11.68 -8.67
CA ALA A 173 13.79 -12.36 -8.33
C ALA A 173 12.84 -12.48 -9.55
N GLU A 174 12.67 -11.41 -10.32
CA GLU A 174 11.88 -11.41 -11.56
C GLU A 174 12.47 -12.35 -12.62
N ASN A 175 13.80 -12.39 -12.75
CA ASN A 175 14.50 -13.30 -13.66
C ASN A 175 14.29 -14.77 -13.28
N VAL A 176 14.23 -15.10 -11.98
CA VAL A 176 13.85 -16.45 -11.52
C VAL A 176 12.44 -16.81 -11.98
N VAL A 177 11.47 -15.89 -11.84
CA VAL A 177 10.08 -16.09 -12.28
C VAL A 177 9.98 -16.31 -13.79
N ARG A 178 10.73 -15.54 -14.58
CA ARG A 178 10.74 -15.64 -16.04
C ARG A 178 11.47 -16.88 -16.53
N THR A 179 12.69 -17.12 -16.06
CA THR A 179 13.56 -18.21 -16.54
C THR A 179 12.99 -19.58 -16.21
N LEU A 180 12.31 -19.71 -15.08
CA LEU A 180 11.64 -20.96 -14.68
C LEU A 180 10.19 -21.06 -15.20
N SER A 181 9.72 -20.12 -16.04
CA SER A 181 8.34 -20.07 -16.53
C SER A 181 7.29 -20.19 -15.42
N LEU A 182 7.57 -19.63 -14.24
CA LEU A 182 6.68 -19.76 -13.08
C LEU A 182 5.35 -19.06 -13.32
N HIS A 183 5.38 -17.90 -13.96
CA HIS A 183 4.21 -17.12 -14.32
C HIS A 183 3.29 -17.90 -15.28
N GLU A 184 3.85 -18.54 -16.31
CA GLU A 184 3.12 -19.42 -17.24
C GLU A 184 2.55 -20.67 -16.54
N ALA A 185 3.30 -21.26 -15.61
CA ALA A 185 2.83 -22.40 -14.83
C ALA A 185 1.65 -22.02 -13.91
N VAL A 186 1.62 -20.79 -13.40
CA VAL A 186 0.51 -20.27 -12.60
C VAL A 186 -0.70 -19.99 -13.48
N SER A 187 -0.51 -19.27 -14.60
CA SER A 187 -1.62 -18.88 -15.49
C SER A 187 -2.26 -20.08 -16.21
N SER A 188 -1.48 -21.11 -16.57
CA SER A 188 -2.01 -22.32 -17.21
C SER A 188 -2.84 -23.22 -16.28
N ARG A 189 -2.59 -23.18 -14.96
CA ARG A 189 -3.30 -24.01 -13.99
C ARG A 189 -4.70 -23.50 -13.68
N GLU A 190 -4.88 -22.17 -13.65
CA GLU A 190 -6.15 -21.51 -13.29
C GLU A 190 -6.41 -20.34 -14.27
N PRO A 191 -6.84 -20.63 -15.52
CA PRO A 191 -6.78 -19.68 -16.64
C PRO A 191 -7.82 -18.55 -16.59
N LEU A 192 -8.80 -18.59 -15.68
CA LEU A 192 -9.91 -17.65 -15.66
C LEU A 192 -9.78 -16.63 -14.52
N LEU A 193 -9.09 -15.52 -14.78
CA LEU A 193 -9.04 -14.38 -13.87
C LEU A 193 -10.43 -13.79 -13.57
N GLN A 194 -11.40 -13.96 -14.46
CA GLN A 194 -12.79 -13.55 -14.27
C GLN A 194 -13.41 -14.22 -13.03
N ASP A 195 -12.94 -15.40 -12.64
CA ASP A 195 -13.39 -16.09 -11.41
C ASP A 195 -12.91 -15.39 -10.14
N SER A 196 -12.00 -14.43 -10.29
CA SER A 196 -11.52 -13.55 -9.23
C SER A 196 -12.19 -12.18 -9.20
N GLU A 197 -13.32 -11.97 -9.92
CA GLU A 197 -14.14 -10.75 -9.86
C GLU A 197 -15.44 -10.94 -9.05
N PRO A 198 -15.93 -9.91 -8.31
CA PRO A 198 -17.02 -10.06 -7.33
C PRO A 198 -18.33 -10.65 -7.89
N ASP A 199 -18.57 -10.45 -9.18
CA ASP A 199 -19.77 -10.92 -9.89
C ASP A 199 -19.70 -12.41 -10.24
N SER A 200 -18.52 -13.03 -10.14
CA SER A 200 -18.37 -14.47 -10.35
C SER A 200 -18.90 -15.26 -9.15
N PRO A 201 -19.68 -16.34 -9.37
CA PRO A 201 -20.10 -17.22 -8.29
C PRO A 201 -18.91 -17.92 -7.61
N LEU A 202 -17.77 -18.01 -8.29
CA LEU A 202 -16.54 -18.59 -7.75
C LEU A 202 -15.74 -17.60 -6.90
N TYR A 203 -16.10 -16.31 -6.90
CA TYR A 203 -15.43 -15.31 -6.09
C TYR A 203 -15.47 -15.68 -4.61
N TRP A 204 -16.65 -15.95 -4.05
CA TRP A 204 -16.77 -16.28 -2.63
C TRP A 204 -16.50 -17.76 -2.33
N SER A 205 -15.97 -18.51 -3.30
CA SER A 205 -15.64 -19.93 -3.13
C SER A 205 -14.24 -20.13 -2.56
N ARG A 206 -14.02 -21.30 -1.95
CA ARG A 206 -12.71 -21.72 -1.46
C ARG A 206 -11.75 -21.89 -2.65
N PRO A 207 -10.48 -21.49 -2.52
CA PRO A 207 -9.48 -21.80 -3.55
C PRO A 207 -9.37 -23.31 -3.78
N VAL A 208 -8.98 -23.69 -5.01
CA VAL A 208 -8.82 -25.09 -5.39
C VAL A 208 -7.80 -25.78 -4.49
N THR A 209 -8.21 -26.89 -3.87
CA THR A 209 -7.33 -27.70 -3.04
C THR A 209 -6.41 -28.56 -3.92
N SER A 210 -5.23 -28.88 -3.42
CA SER A 210 -4.30 -29.82 -4.07
C SER A 210 -4.23 -31.15 -3.30
N ASP A 211 -3.46 -32.11 -3.83
CA ASP A 211 -3.33 -33.46 -3.25
C ASP A 211 -2.73 -33.46 -1.82
N SER A 212 -1.94 -32.44 -1.47
CA SER A 212 -1.40 -32.29 -0.11
C SER A 212 -1.24 -30.82 0.33
N PRO A 213 -1.34 -30.51 1.64
CA PRO A 213 -1.09 -29.16 2.16
C PRO A 213 0.29 -28.60 1.82
N GLU A 214 1.33 -29.44 1.69
CA GLU A 214 2.67 -29.01 1.30
C GLU A 214 2.72 -28.56 -0.17
N SER A 215 1.96 -29.24 -1.04
CA SER A 215 1.86 -28.86 -2.45
C SER A 215 1.13 -27.53 -2.64
N GLU A 216 0.11 -27.26 -1.81
CA GLU A 216 -0.60 -25.98 -1.74
C GLU A 216 0.33 -24.85 -1.31
N VAL A 217 1.10 -25.06 -0.23
CA VAL A 217 2.11 -24.08 0.23
C VAL A 217 3.14 -23.79 -0.85
N LYS A 218 3.62 -24.83 -1.55
CA LYS A 218 4.61 -24.66 -2.64
C LYS A 218 4.03 -23.87 -3.81
N TYR A 219 2.79 -24.17 -4.20
CA TYR A 219 2.11 -23.46 -5.28
C TYR A 219 1.86 -22.00 -4.92
N GLU A 220 1.31 -21.72 -3.74
CA GLU A 220 1.06 -20.36 -3.27
C GLU A 220 2.38 -19.58 -3.10
N SER A 221 3.47 -20.22 -2.69
CA SER A 221 4.80 -19.57 -2.64
C SER A 221 5.26 -19.08 -4.02
N ILE A 222 4.95 -19.84 -5.08
CA ILE A 222 5.24 -19.46 -6.46
C ILE A 222 4.34 -18.31 -6.91
N VAL A 223 3.03 -18.38 -6.63
CA VAL A 223 2.10 -17.27 -6.94
C VAL A 223 2.58 -15.98 -6.30
N ARG A 224 2.89 -16.03 -5.00
CA ARG A 224 3.36 -14.85 -4.26
C ARG A 224 4.72 -14.35 -4.74
N LEU A 225 5.62 -15.25 -5.17
CA LEU A 225 6.88 -14.87 -5.81
C LEU A 225 6.65 -14.07 -7.10
N CYS A 226 5.67 -14.43 -7.93
CA CYS A 226 5.33 -13.69 -9.15
C CYS A 226 4.89 -12.24 -8.84
N TRP A 227 4.21 -12.02 -7.72
CA TRP A 227 3.79 -10.67 -7.30
C TRP A 227 4.92 -9.83 -6.68
N THR A 228 6.06 -10.40 -6.30
CA THR A 228 7.08 -9.66 -5.53
C THR A 228 7.65 -8.44 -6.26
N GLY A 229 7.84 -8.53 -7.58
CA GLY A 229 8.38 -7.42 -8.38
C GLY A 229 7.53 -6.16 -8.21
N ILE A 230 6.21 -6.28 -8.41
CA ILE A 230 5.28 -5.15 -8.25
C ILE A 230 5.14 -4.73 -6.78
N SER A 231 5.15 -5.67 -5.83
CA SER A 231 5.08 -5.35 -4.39
C SER A 231 6.24 -4.46 -3.94
N HIS A 232 7.47 -4.71 -4.39
CA HIS A 232 8.62 -3.84 -4.10
C HIS A 232 8.46 -2.44 -4.69
N ARG A 233 7.94 -2.34 -5.92
CA ARG A 233 7.66 -1.03 -6.53
C ARG A 233 6.59 -0.26 -5.77
N PHE A 234 5.57 -0.94 -5.27
CA PHE A 234 4.52 -0.34 -4.44
C PHE A 234 5.09 0.24 -3.14
N ARG A 235 6.03 -0.45 -2.47
CA ARG A 235 6.73 0.12 -1.30
C ARG A 235 7.37 1.45 -1.65
N LYS A 236 8.11 1.49 -2.77
CA LYS A 236 8.77 2.71 -3.25
C LYS A 236 7.76 3.82 -3.55
N TYR A 237 6.67 3.52 -4.26
CA TYR A 237 5.66 4.53 -4.64
C TYR A 237 4.92 5.10 -3.43
N ILE A 238 4.62 4.25 -2.45
CA ILE A 238 4.00 4.69 -1.20
C ILE A 238 4.98 5.51 -0.34
N ALA A 239 6.26 5.15 -0.30
CA ALA A 239 7.29 5.88 0.43
C ALA A 239 7.67 7.22 -0.22
N LYS A 240 7.50 7.34 -1.54
CA LYS A 240 7.82 8.53 -2.35
C LYS A 240 6.60 8.96 -3.18
N PRO A 241 5.48 9.34 -2.54
CA PRO A 241 4.20 9.51 -3.22
C PRO A 241 4.14 10.75 -4.15
N ASP A 242 5.10 11.65 -4.01
CA ASP A 242 5.32 12.83 -4.84
C ASP A 242 6.10 12.52 -6.12
N GLU A 243 6.72 11.34 -6.23
CA GLU A 243 7.48 10.90 -7.40
C GLU A 243 6.62 10.06 -8.37
N ASP A 244 7.00 10.08 -9.64
CA ASP A 244 6.40 9.28 -10.71
C ASP A 244 6.99 7.85 -10.79
N PHE A 245 6.50 7.03 -11.74
CA PHE A 245 7.00 5.67 -11.99
C PHE A 245 8.53 5.56 -12.13
N GLY A 246 9.17 6.59 -12.69
CA GLY A 246 10.59 6.62 -13.03
C GLY A 246 10.93 5.72 -14.22
N ASP A 247 12.23 5.53 -14.48
CA ASP A 247 12.73 4.66 -15.56
C ASP A 247 12.77 3.19 -15.11
N VAL A 248 11.60 2.61 -14.89
CA VAL A 248 11.46 1.22 -14.41
C VAL A 248 10.44 0.46 -15.24
N ASP A 249 10.80 -0.74 -15.69
CA ASP A 249 9.87 -1.70 -16.25
C ASP A 249 9.11 -2.41 -15.13
N LEU A 250 7.79 -2.26 -15.13
CA LEU A 250 6.93 -3.03 -14.25
C LEU A 250 6.67 -4.43 -14.85
N PRO A 251 6.56 -5.48 -14.02
CA PRO A 251 6.32 -6.83 -14.49
C PRO A 251 4.91 -6.93 -15.11
N ASP A 252 4.85 -7.09 -16.42
CA ASP A 252 3.62 -7.20 -17.21
C ASP A 252 2.91 -8.54 -17.05
N PHE A 253 3.65 -9.62 -16.80
CA PHE A 253 3.09 -10.94 -16.56
C PHE A 253 2.09 -10.98 -15.39
N ILE A 254 2.11 -10.01 -14.46
CA ILE A 254 1.14 -9.95 -13.35
C ILE A 254 -0.32 -9.80 -13.82
N GLN A 255 -0.52 -9.35 -15.07
CA GLN A 255 -1.84 -9.25 -15.68
C GLN A 255 -2.51 -10.62 -15.80
N GLU A 256 -1.74 -11.70 -15.85
CA GLU A 256 -2.20 -13.08 -16.00
C GLU A 256 -2.16 -13.89 -14.70
N ILE A 257 -1.60 -13.31 -13.62
CA ILE A 257 -1.42 -14.02 -12.35
C ILE A 257 -2.68 -13.84 -11.51
N ARG A 258 -3.18 -14.94 -10.94
CA ARG A 258 -4.28 -14.90 -9.98
C ARG A 258 -3.91 -14.11 -8.72
N PRO A 259 -4.89 -13.51 -8.02
CA PRO A 259 -4.64 -12.93 -6.71
C PRO A 259 -4.09 -13.96 -5.72
N MET A 260 -3.36 -13.46 -4.71
CA MET A 260 -2.88 -14.30 -3.61
C MET A 260 -4.05 -14.92 -2.85
N ALA A 261 -3.89 -16.16 -2.40
CA ALA A 261 -4.92 -16.93 -1.72
C ALA A 261 -4.42 -17.45 -0.36
N PHE A 262 -5.29 -18.18 0.35
CA PHE A 262 -4.92 -18.85 1.59
C PHE A 262 -3.88 -19.96 1.30
N TRP A 263 -2.90 -20.13 2.19
CA TRP A 263 -1.75 -21.01 1.97
C TRP A 263 -2.08 -22.49 1.85
N GLN A 264 -3.02 -22.94 2.67
CA GLN A 264 -3.44 -24.34 2.75
C GLN A 264 -4.96 -24.39 2.69
N PRO A 265 -5.56 -24.17 1.50
CA PRO A 265 -6.99 -24.21 1.38
C PRO A 265 -7.53 -25.50 1.99
N SER A 266 -6.91 -26.67 1.79
CA SER A 266 -7.38 -27.98 2.27
C SER A 266 -7.61 -28.11 3.79
N VAL A 267 -6.94 -27.32 4.63
CA VAL A 267 -7.04 -27.43 6.10
C VAL A 267 -8.10 -26.51 6.72
N LEU A 268 -8.69 -25.63 5.92
CA LEU A 268 -9.77 -24.76 6.38
C LEU A 268 -11.04 -25.55 6.78
N PRO A 269 -11.84 -25.05 7.74
CA PRO A 269 -13.15 -25.62 8.04
C PRO A 269 -14.11 -25.48 6.85
N GLU A 270 -15.18 -26.28 6.84
CA GLU A 270 -16.25 -26.18 5.83
C GLU A 270 -16.95 -24.81 5.90
N ASP A 271 -17.30 -24.37 7.11
CA ASP A 271 -17.87 -23.05 7.37
C ASP A 271 -16.76 -22.02 7.65
N LEU A 272 -16.65 -21.03 6.78
CA LEU A 272 -15.62 -20.00 6.87
C LEU A 272 -16.17 -18.73 7.54
N PRO A 273 -15.42 -18.13 8.49
CA PRO A 273 -15.89 -16.95 9.19
C PRO A 273 -15.80 -15.71 8.28
N PRO A 274 -16.64 -14.67 8.47
CA PRO A 274 -16.62 -13.45 7.65
C PRO A 274 -15.24 -12.80 7.42
N PRO A 275 -14.33 -12.74 8.43
CA PRO A 275 -12.99 -12.18 8.23
C PRO A 275 -12.14 -12.90 7.15
N PHE A 276 -12.41 -14.18 6.87
CA PHE A 276 -11.76 -14.91 5.78
C PHE A 276 -12.12 -14.30 4.42
N PHE A 277 -13.40 -14.09 4.18
CA PHE A 277 -13.89 -13.52 2.93
C PHE A 277 -13.43 -12.06 2.78
N HIS A 278 -13.34 -11.32 3.89
CA HIS A 278 -12.84 -9.95 3.86
C HIS A 278 -11.35 -9.88 3.48
N SER A 279 -10.50 -10.76 4.02
CA SER A 279 -9.08 -10.78 3.66
C SER A 279 -8.86 -11.22 2.21
N GLN A 280 -9.64 -12.18 1.71
CA GLN A 280 -9.59 -12.59 0.30
C GLN A 280 -10.01 -11.47 -0.65
N ASP A 281 -11.13 -10.81 -0.37
CA ASP A 281 -11.63 -9.69 -1.17
C ASP A 281 -10.60 -8.55 -1.21
N LEU A 282 -9.94 -8.24 -0.09
CA LEU A 282 -8.85 -7.26 -0.06
C LEU A 282 -7.64 -7.67 -0.90
N MET A 283 -7.23 -8.94 -0.88
CA MET A 283 -6.13 -9.44 -1.72
C MET A 283 -6.46 -9.32 -3.21
N ARG A 284 -7.70 -9.63 -3.60
CA ARG A 284 -8.17 -9.50 -4.98
C ARG A 284 -8.21 -8.06 -5.45
N ARG A 285 -8.70 -7.15 -4.60
CA ARG A 285 -8.70 -5.70 -4.89
C ARG A 285 -7.30 -5.13 -4.99
N SER A 286 -6.40 -5.56 -4.13
CA SER A 286 -4.98 -5.19 -4.20
C SER A 286 -4.35 -5.66 -5.50
N ALA A 287 -4.63 -6.90 -5.93
CA ALA A 287 -4.18 -7.43 -7.21
C ALA A 287 -4.75 -6.63 -8.40
N HIS A 288 -6.03 -6.26 -8.36
CA HIS A 288 -6.63 -5.39 -9.39
C HIS A 288 -5.93 -4.02 -9.43
N LEU A 289 -5.71 -3.37 -8.29
CA LEU A 289 -4.97 -2.10 -8.22
C LEU A 289 -3.53 -2.22 -8.78
N SER A 290 -2.84 -3.33 -8.52
CA SER A 290 -1.54 -3.65 -9.13
C SER A 290 -1.61 -3.76 -10.65
N ARG A 291 -2.62 -4.43 -11.19
CA ARG A 291 -2.83 -4.52 -12.64
C ARG A 291 -3.12 -3.16 -13.27
N LEU A 292 -3.98 -2.33 -12.64
CA LEU A 292 -4.25 -0.97 -13.10
C LEU A 292 -2.98 -0.12 -13.12
N THR A 293 -2.13 -0.27 -12.10
CA THR A 293 -0.85 0.44 -12.01
C THR A 293 0.09 0.05 -13.15
N VAL A 294 0.18 -1.24 -13.49
CA VAL A 294 0.97 -1.71 -14.64
C VAL A 294 0.41 -1.20 -15.95
N SER A 295 -0.91 -1.20 -16.12
CA SER A 295 -1.57 -0.63 -17.31
C SER A 295 -1.29 0.86 -17.45
N LEU A 296 -1.35 1.63 -16.36
CA LEU A 296 -1.00 3.06 -16.35
C LEU A 296 0.47 3.29 -16.72
N ALA A 297 1.39 2.49 -16.20
CA ALA A 297 2.81 2.60 -16.53
C ALA A 297 3.09 2.31 -18.01
N LYS A 298 2.36 1.36 -18.62
CA LYS A 298 2.45 1.09 -20.06
C LYS A 298 1.97 2.29 -20.88
N LEU A 299 0.86 2.91 -20.48
CA LEU A 299 0.35 4.13 -21.13
C LEU A 299 1.32 5.31 -21.08
N GLU A 300 2.06 5.45 -19.97
CA GLU A 300 3.10 6.48 -19.87
C GLU A 300 4.23 6.26 -20.88
N LYS A 301 4.63 5.00 -21.11
CA LYS A 301 5.72 4.67 -22.04
C LYS A 301 5.33 4.85 -23.51
N ILE A 302 4.03 4.72 -23.81
CA ILE A 302 3.46 4.94 -25.14
C ILE A 302 3.27 6.44 -25.41
N LYS A 303 3.93 7.35 -24.67
CA LYS A 303 3.89 8.81 -24.92
C LYS A 303 4.48 9.18 -26.28
N GLU A 304 3.71 8.97 -27.33
CA GLU A 304 3.67 9.82 -28.50
C GLU A 304 2.99 11.11 -28.04
N VAL A 305 3.79 12.06 -27.59
CA VAL A 305 3.33 13.42 -27.35
C VAL A 305 3.07 14.02 -28.73
N ASP A 306 1.85 14.44 -28.99
CA ASP A 306 1.54 15.19 -30.21
C ASP A 306 2.33 16.52 -30.24
N GLU A 307 2.40 17.19 -31.40
CA GLU A 307 3.09 18.47 -31.53
C GLU A 307 2.51 19.58 -30.61
N ALA A 308 1.34 19.35 -29.99
CA ALA A 308 0.63 20.28 -29.11
C ALA A 308 0.86 20.01 -27.61
N GLY A 309 1.58 18.95 -27.23
CA GLY A 309 1.81 18.61 -25.82
C GLY A 309 0.61 17.96 -25.13
N THR A 310 -0.41 17.53 -25.87
CA THR A 310 -1.62 16.88 -25.36
C THR A 310 -1.59 15.37 -25.57
N PRO A 311 -2.09 14.55 -24.62
CA PRO A 311 -2.22 13.11 -24.85
C PRO A 311 -3.26 12.81 -25.94
N PRO A 312 -3.02 11.83 -26.83
CA PRO A 312 -3.99 11.40 -27.84
C PRO A 312 -5.35 11.02 -27.24
N SER A 313 -6.44 11.21 -27.99
CA SER A 313 -7.80 10.89 -27.53
C SER A 313 -7.96 9.45 -27.06
N ASP A 314 -7.36 8.50 -27.77
CA ASP A 314 -7.41 7.06 -27.44
C ASP A 314 -6.69 6.78 -26.11
N THR A 315 -5.59 7.48 -25.83
CA THR A 315 -4.89 7.41 -24.55
C THR A 315 -5.77 7.97 -23.43
N LEU A 316 -6.44 9.11 -23.66
CA LEU A 316 -7.37 9.70 -22.69
C LEU A 316 -8.57 8.78 -22.41
N GLU A 317 -9.08 8.07 -23.42
CA GLU A 317 -10.15 7.09 -23.23
C GLU A 317 -9.70 5.90 -22.37
N GLN A 318 -8.50 5.36 -22.63
CA GLN A 318 -7.91 4.31 -21.80
C GLN A 318 -7.70 4.77 -20.35
N VAL A 319 -7.20 6.00 -20.14
CA VAL A 319 -7.06 6.61 -18.80
C VAL A 319 -8.41 6.77 -18.11
N ARG A 320 -9.47 7.19 -18.82
CA ARG A 320 -10.84 7.22 -18.26
C ARG A 320 -11.33 5.81 -17.89
N GLY A 321 -10.95 4.79 -18.64
CA GLY A 321 -11.19 3.38 -18.29
C GLY A 321 -10.54 3.01 -16.95
N LEU A 322 -9.27 3.38 -16.76
CA LEU A 322 -8.56 3.16 -15.50
C LEU A 322 -9.22 3.91 -14.32
N LEU A 323 -9.67 5.16 -14.53
CA LEU A 323 -10.38 5.92 -13.51
C LEU A 323 -11.68 5.24 -13.08
N ARG A 324 -12.50 4.73 -14.01
CA ARG A 324 -13.71 3.96 -13.66
C ARG A 324 -13.37 2.75 -12.80
N SER A 325 -12.33 1.99 -13.15
CA SER A 325 -11.90 0.86 -12.34
C SER A 325 -11.40 1.27 -10.95
N LEU A 326 -10.81 2.46 -10.81
CA LEU A 326 -10.45 3.02 -9.50
C LEU A 326 -11.69 3.40 -8.68
N ASP A 327 -12.73 3.96 -9.32
CA ASP A 327 -14.01 4.31 -8.69
C ASP A 327 -14.73 3.03 -8.17
N ASP A 328 -14.69 1.93 -8.94
CA ASP A 328 -15.24 0.62 -8.54
C ASP A 328 -14.51 0.03 -7.31
N LEU A 329 -13.18 0.17 -7.29
CA LEU A 329 -12.34 -0.24 -6.18
C LEU A 329 -12.64 0.55 -4.90
N GLU A 330 -12.92 1.85 -5.01
CA GLU A 330 -13.30 2.72 -3.89
C GLU A 330 -14.67 2.39 -3.31
N THR A 331 -15.67 2.20 -4.16
CA THR A 331 -17.02 1.77 -3.74
C THR A 331 -16.95 0.53 -2.85
N SER A 332 -15.98 -0.32 -3.15
CA SER A 332 -15.77 -1.55 -2.41
C SER A 332 -14.89 -1.38 -1.17
N PHE A 333 -13.94 -0.44 -1.17
CA PHE A 333 -13.10 -0.10 -0.01
C PHE A 333 -13.94 0.29 1.21
N VAL A 334 -15.06 0.98 1.02
CA VAL A 334 -15.97 1.41 2.10
C VAL A 334 -16.38 0.23 3.00
N ARG A 335 -16.53 -0.98 2.45
CA ARG A 335 -16.91 -2.19 3.19
C ARG A 335 -15.82 -2.67 4.16
N HIS A 336 -14.57 -2.32 3.88
CA HIS A 336 -13.39 -2.76 4.64
C HIS A 336 -12.84 -1.71 5.59
N ARG A 337 -13.37 -0.48 5.56
CA ARG A 337 -12.86 0.63 6.37
C ARG A 337 -12.77 0.21 7.85
N PRO A 338 -11.59 0.33 8.49
CA PRO A 338 -11.44 0.02 9.90
C PRO A 338 -12.41 0.86 10.75
N ARG A 339 -13.06 0.24 11.73
CA ARG A 339 -14.04 0.88 12.62
C ARG A 339 -13.46 1.29 13.98
N SER A 340 -12.24 0.85 14.27
CA SER A 340 -11.53 1.17 15.51
C SER A 340 -10.03 1.30 15.28
N ASP A 341 -9.33 1.96 16.21
CA ASP A 341 -7.87 2.03 16.17
C ASP A 341 -7.23 0.64 16.26
N ALA A 342 -7.81 -0.28 17.05
CA ALA A 342 -7.31 -1.65 17.14
C ALA A 342 -7.37 -2.36 15.78
N GLU A 343 -8.45 -2.15 15.01
CA GLU A 343 -8.55 -2.67 13.64
C GLU A 343 -7.57 -2.00 12.70
N ARG A 344 -7.39 -0.68 12.81
CA ARG A 344 -6.47 0.09 11.96
C ARG A 344 -5.01 -0.37 12.09
N HIS A 345 -4.60 -0.75 13.30
CA HIS A 345 -3.23 -1.17 13.61
C HIS A 345 -2.99 -2.68 13.45
N ASN A 346 -4.02 -3.49 13.22
CA ASN A 346 -3.83 -4.90 12.91
C ASN A 346 -3.29 -5.11 11.49
N VAL A 347 -2.95 -6.35 11.12
CA VAL A 347 -2.37 -6.65 9.80
C VAL A 347 -3.32 -6.26 8.64
N LEU A 348 -4.63 -6.52 8.78
CA LEU A 348 -5.62 -6.15 7.77
C LEU A 348 -5.75 -4.63 7.63
N GLY A 349 -5.79 -3.91 8.76
CA GLY A 349 -5.79 -2.45 8.78
C GLY A 349 -4.56 -1.85 8.11
N ARG A 350 -3.37 -2.42 8.35
CA ARG A 350 -2.15 -2.01 7.65
C ARG A 350 -2.18 -2.32 6.15
N THR A 351 -2.74 -3.45 5.73
CA THR A 351 -2.95 -3.74 4.29
C THR A 351 -3.89 -2.72 3.66
N LEU A 352 -4.95 -2.30 4.36
CA LEU A 352 -5.87 -1.27 3.89
C LEU A 352 -5.21 0.10 3.77
N GLN A 353 -4.32 0.46 4.70
CA GLN A 353 -3.52 1.68 4.61
C GLN A 353 -2.64 1.69 3.35
N MET A 354 -1.98 0.57 3.04
CA MET A 354 -1.19 0.46 1.81
C MET A 354 -2.05 0.52 0.54
N PHE A 355 -3.15 -0.22 0.52
CA PHE A 355 -4.10 -0.19 -0.60
C PHE A 355 -4.57 1.25 -0.86
N CYS A 356 -4.97 1.94 0.20
CA CYS A 356 -5.44 3.31 0.15
C CYS A 356 -4.37 4.29 -0.35
N ARG A 357 -3.15 4.23 0.19
CA ARG A 357 -2.04 5.10 -0.24
C ARG A 357 -1.68 4.86 -1.69
N MET A 358 -1.63 3.60 -2.12
CA MET A 358 -1.38 3.26 -3.51
C MET A 358 -2.51 3.75 -4.42
N HIS A 359 -3.77 3.62 -3.99
CA HIS A 359 -4.93 4.10 -4.75
C HIS A 359 -4.87 5.61 -4.98
N VAL A 360 -4.64 6.39 -3.91
CA VAL A 360 -4.43 7.85 -3.98
C VAL A 360 -3.23 8.20 -4.86
N TRP A 361 -2.13 7.44 -4.76
CA TRP A 361 -0.96 7.63 -5.62
C TRP A 361 -1.33 7.47 -7.09
N VAL A 362 -2.01 6.37 -7.48
CA VAL A 362 -2.42 6.15 -8.89
C VAL A 362 -3.31 7.29 -9.39
N ARG A 363 -4.29 7.74 -8.59
CA ARG A 363 -5.14 8.89 -8.96
C ARG A 363 -4.33 10.17 -9.18
N LEU A 364 -3.43 10.51 -8.25
CA LEU A 364 -2.57 11.67 -8.37
C LEU A 364 -1.64 11.56 -9.57
N THR A 365 -1.10 10.38 -9.87
CA THR A 365 -0.30 10.15 -11.08
C THR A 365 -1.12 10.39 -12.34
N ILE A 366 -2.37 9.91 -12.40
CA ILE A 366 -3.28 10.18 -13.52
C ILE A 366 -3.52 11.69 -13.67
N TRP A 367 -3.81 12.39 -12.58
CA TRP A 367 -4.01 13.84 -12.60
C TRP A 367 -2.76 14.60 -13.03
N ARG A 368 -1.58 14.27 -12.47
CA ARG A 368 -0.30 14.91 -12.79
C ARG A 368 -0.01 14.83 -14.30
N LYS A 369 -0.29 13.67 -14.92
CA LYS A 369 0.08 13.38 -16.32
C LYS A 369 -0.98 13.72 -17.34
N TYR A 370 -2.25 13.50 -17.01
CA TYR A 370 -3.37 13.60 -17.96
C TYR A 370 -4.37 14.67 -17.59
N LYS A 371 -4.22 15.32 -16.42
CA LYS A 371 -5.15 16.35 -15.89
C LYS A 371 -6.60 15.87 -15.78
N LEU A 372 -6.76 14.56 -15.53
CA LEU A 372 -8.04 13.93 -15.26
C LEU A 372 -8.10 13.51 -13.78
N TRP A 373 -9.19 13.86 -13.10
CA TRP A 373 -9.41 13.49 -11.70
C TRP A 373 -10.59 12.50 -11.54
N ASN A 374 -11.71 12.80 -12.20
CA ASN A 374 -12.92 11.97 -12.19
C ASN A 374 -13.13 11.27 -13.54
N SER A 375 -13.81 10.12 -13.53
CA SER A 375 -14.32 9.52 -14.74
C SER A 375 -15.49 10.38 -15.29
N ALA A 376 -15.63 10.46 -16.62
CA ALA A 376 -16.57 11.40 -17.26
C ALA A 376 -18.06 11.16 -16.92
N SER A 377 -18.41 10.07 -16.22
CA SER A 377 -19.77 9.81 -15.71
C SER A 377 -20.19 10.82 -14.65
N ASP A 378 -19.26 11.33 -13.83
CA ASP A 378 -19.58 12.28 -12.75
C ASP A 378 -19.81 13.70 -13.26
N ALA A 379 -19.33 14.03 -14.47
CA ALA A 379 -19.53 15.35 -15.07
C ALA A 379 -20.97 15.57 -15.59
N ARG A 380 -21.80 14.52 -15.63
CA ARG A 380 -23.19 14.58 -16.13
C ARG A 380 -24.26 14.45 -15.05
N SER A 381 -23.91 14.07 -13.83
CA SER A 381 -24.82 14.01 -12.67
C SER A 381 -24.83 15.34 -11.92
N ASP A 382 -25.20 16.41 -12.60
CA ASP A 382 -25.48 17.73 -11.99
C ASP A 382 -26.96 17.81 -11.54
N ASP A 383 -27.52 16.68 -11.09
CA ASP A 383 -28.82 16.64 -10.44
C ASP A 383 -28.66 17.13 -9.00
N GLY A 384 -29.07 18.38 -8.77
CA GLY A 384 -28.92 19.13 -7.51
C GLY A 384 -29.52 18.51 -6.25
N ALA A 385 -30.07 17.30 -6.31
CA ALA A 385 -30.56 16.54 -5.15
C ALA A 385 -29.49 15.67 -4.47
N GLN A 386 -28.39 15.30 -5.16
CA GLN A 386 -27.34 14.45 -4.57
C GLN A 386 -26.31 15.21 -3.70
N ARG A 387 -26.22 16.54 -3.81
CA ARG A 387 -25.26 17.36 -3.03
C ARG A 387 -25.49 17.37 -1.51
N LEU A 388 -26.68 16.97 -1.03
CA LEU A 388 -27.02 17.03 0.40
C LEU A 388 -26.36 15.94 1.26
N PHE A 389 -25.78 14.90 0.65
CA PHE A 389 -25.06 13.81 1.34
C PHE A 389 -23.72 13.44 0.68
N GLN A 390 -23.19 14.29 -0.21
CA GLN A 390 -21.92 14.01 -0.89
C GLN A 390 -20.76 14.05 0.12
N THR A 391 -20.09 12.91 0.30
CA THR A 391 -18.72 12.86 0.79
C THR A 391 -17.89 13.80 -0.08
N THR A 392 -17.30 14.83 0.52
CA THR A 392 -16.57 15.90 -0.17
C THR A 392 -15.35 15.35 -0.93
N HIS A 393 -14.86 14.16 -0.53
CA HIS A 393 -13.72 13.48 -1.13
C HIS A 393 -14.03 12.01 -1.39
N HIS A 394 -13.26 11.40 -2.29
CA HIS A 394 -13.28 9.94 -2.51
C HIS A 394 -12.97 9.19 -1.19
N PRO A 395 -13.61 8.03 -0.88
CA PRO A 395 -13.44 7.36 0.41
C PRO A 395 -12.00 6.95 0.76
N THR A 396 -11.19 6.60 -0.24
CA THR A 396 -9.75 6.33 -0.06
C THR A 396 -9.00 7.62 0.22
N VAL A 397 -9.34 8.74 -0.42
CA VAL A 397 -8.77 10.05 -0.10
C VAL A 397 -9.07 10.43 1.36
N GLU A 398 -10.32 10.28 1.82
CA GLU A 398 -10.67 10.55 3.22
C GLU A 398 -9.85 9.69 4.19
N PHE A 399 -9.73 8.39 3.92
CA PHE A 399 -8.94 7.50 4.78
C PHE A 399 -7.46 7.87 4.74
N TRP A 400 -6.91 8.23 3.58
CA TRP A 400 -5.55 8.73 3.48
C TRP A 400 -5.33 10.01 4.30
N LEU A 401 -6.28 10.95 4.31
CA LEU A 401 -6.19 12.15 5.16
C LEU A 401 -6.16 11.81 6.65
N THR A 402 -6.84 10.74 7.09
CA THR A 402 -6.69 10.26 8.49
C THR A 402 -5.29 9.71 8.77
N ILE A 403 -4.62 9.13 7.76
CA ILE A 403 -3.24 8.66 7.90
C ILE A 403 -2.27 9.83 8.00
N VAL A 404 -2.45 10.87 7.18
CA VAL A 404 -1.66 12.09 7.27
C VAL A 404 -1.89 12.79 8.61
N GLN A 405 -3.13 12.81 9.12
CA GLN A 405 -3.42 13.37 10.45
C GLN A 405 -2.69 12.62 11.57
N ASP A 406 -2.68 11.28 11.56
CA ASP A 406 -1.93 10.51 12.55
C ASP A 406 -0.42 10.83 12.54
N MET A 407 0.15 11.09 11.36
CA MET A 407 1.56 11.50 11.23
C MET A 407 1.80 12.88 11.85
N ILE A 408 0.91 13.83 11.56
CA ILE A 408 0.92 15.19 12.12
C ILE A 408 0.85 15.10 13.65
N ASP A 409 -0.16 14.39 14.19
CA ASP A 409 -0.40 14.29 15.62
C ASP A 409 0.76 13.59 16.35
N THR A 410 1.29 12.52 15.77
CA THR A 410 2.44 11.79 16.34
C THR A 410 3.69 12.69 16.41
N MET A 411 3.99 13.41 15.34
CA MET A 411 5.16 14.29 15.30
C MET A 411 4.98 15.50 16.23
N GLN A 412 3.77 16.06 16.32
CA GLN A 412 3.44 17.15 17.24
C GLN A 412 3.62 16.71 18.70
N GLN A 413 3.05 15.56 19.08
CA GLN A 413 3.16 15.02 20.44
C GLN A 413 4.61 14.72 20.83
N ASP A 414 5.39 14.12 19.93
CA ASP A 414 6.80 13.81 20.19
C ASP A 414 7.65 15.08 20.35
N LEU A 415 7.42 16.08 19.49
CA LEU A 415 8.10 17.37 19.60
C LEU A 415 7.72 18.12 20.88
N ASP A 416 6.45 18.14 21.26
CA ASP A 416 6.01 18.80 22.49
C ASP A 416 6.54 18.08 23.73
N ALA A 417 6.54 16.74 23.76
CA ALA A 417 7.18 15.97 24.84
C ALA A 417 8.69 16.24 24.92
N HIS A 418 9.37 16.34 23.78
CA HIS A 418 10.79 16.68 23.75
C HIS A 418 11.06 18.09 24.31
N VAL A 419 10.26 19.08 23.93
CA VAL A 419 10.45 20.48 24.33
C VAL A 419 10.01 20.75 25.77
N VAL A 420 8.90 20.15 26.21
CA VAL A 420 8.30 20.42 27.54
C VAL A 420 8.88 19.48 28.60
N ASP A 421 8.93 18.18 28.30
CA ASP A 421 9.29 17.13 29.26
C ASP A 421 10.76 16.70 29.15
N MET A 422 11.52 17.29 28.22
CA MET A 422 12.93 16.97 27.95
C MET A 422 13.16 15.49 27.62
N THR A 423 12.16 14.80 27.08
CA THR A 423 12.29 13.40 26.62
C THR A 423 13.14 13.33 25.37
N ALA A 424 13.83 12.21 25.10
CA ALA A 424 14.55 12.05 23.84
C ALA A 424 13.60 12.13 22.64
N LEU A 425 13.91 12.98 21.65
CA LEU A 425 13.15 13.12 20.41
C LEU A 425 13.20 11.79 19.64
N ARG A 426 12.03 11.25 19.31
CA ARG A 426 11.93 9.96 18.59
C ARG A 426 11.77 10.15 17.10
N THR A 427 11.24 11.29 16.68
CA THR A 427 11.04 11.62 15.27
C THR A 427 12.39 11.65 14.54
N SER A 428 12.47 10.87 13.47
CA SER A 428 13.66 10.73 12.64
C SER A 428 13.64 11.70 11.45
N ALA A 429 14.78 11.84 10.78
CA ALA A 429 14.87 12.60 9.52
C ALA A 429 13.96 12.04 8.43
N ALA A 430 13.76 10.72 8.45
CA ALA A 430 12.87 10.05 7.53
C ALA A 430 11.41 10.49 7.82
N ASP A 431 10.96 10.55 9.07
CA ASP A 431 9.59 10.97 9.41
C ASP A 431 9.28 12.38 8.92
N VAL A 432 10.25 13.30 9.05
CA VAL A 432 10.17 14.65 8.50
C VAL A 432 10.05 14.62 6.97
N ASP A 433 10.85 13.80 6.28
CA ASP A 433 10.77 13.63 4.82
C ASP A 433 9.41 13.10 4.37
N ALA A 434 8.87 12.08 5.04
CA ALA A 434 7.58 11.50 4.68
C ALA A 434 6.45 12.52 4.84
N LEU A 435 6.39 13.24 5.96
CA LEU A 435 5.36 14.26 6.16
C LEU A 435 5.48 15.37 5.10
N ALA A 436 6.68 15.81 4.75
CA ALA A 436 6.89 16.80 3.69
C ALA A 436 6.37 16.31 2.32
N ARG A 437 6.61 15.04 1.96
CA ARG A 437 6.10 14.43 0.72
C ARG A 437 4.57 14.32 0.71
N HIS A 438 3.96 13.96 1.85
CA HIS A 438 2.49 13.94 1.96
C HIS A 438 1.88 15.33 1.90
N VAL A 439 2.55 16.37 2.44
CA VAL A 439 2.12 17.77 2.27
C VAL A 439 2.11 18.17 0.79
N ILE A 440 3.14 17.82 0.03
CA ILE A 440 3.20 18.08 -1.42
C ILE A 440 2.01 17.40 -2.14
N CYS A 441 1.74 16.13 -1.80
CA CYS A 441 0.61 15.39 -2.37
C CYS A 441 -0.76 15.96 -1.95
N ALA A 442 -0.89 16.45 -0.72
CA ALA A 442 -2.11 17.09 -0.22
C ALA A 442 -2.39 18.40 -0.98
N CYS A 443 -1.35 19.19 -1.28
CA CYS A 443 -1.49 20.36 -2.14
C CYS A 443 -1.97 19.97 -3.55
N ASP A 444 -1.38 18.93 -4.15
CA ASP A 444 -1.82 18.42 -5.46
C ASP A 444 -3.28 17.97 -5.45
N LEU A 445 -3.69 17.32 -4.37
CA LEU A 445 -5.05 16.86 -4.15
C LEU A 445 -6.05 18.02 -4.11
N VAL A 446 -5.72 19.14 -3.46
CA VAL A 446 -6.57 20.35 -3.48
C VAL A 446 -6.76 20.86 -4.90
N VAL A 447 -5.69 20.94 -5.70
CA VAL A 447 -5.79 21.39 -7.09
C VAL A 447 -6.59 20.39 -7.94
N ALA A 448 -6.39 19.09 -7.72
CA ALA A 448 -7.02 18.04 -8.50
C ALA A 448 -8.52 17.91 -8.24
N SER A 449 -8.91 17.97 -6.96
CA SER A 449 -10.31 17.84 -6.53
C SER A 449 -11.10 19.15 -6.64
N GLY A 450 -10.42 20.31 -6.60
CA GLY A 450 -11.07 21.61 -6.45
C GLY A 450 -11.57 21.89 -5.01
N GLU A 451 -11.37 20.94 -4.10
CA GLU A 451 -11.89 20.99 -2.73
C GLU A 451 -10.77 21.33 -1.74
N ALA A 452 -10.77 22.58 -1.24
CA ALA A 452 -9.71 23.07 -0.38
C ALA A 452 -9.79 22.54 1.07
N GLN A 453 -10.99 22.29 1.60
CA GLN A 453 -11.17 21.85 2.99
C GLN A 453 -11.58 20.36 3.05
N PRO A 454 -11.14 19.61 4.07
CA PRO A 454 -10.28 20.01 5.20
C PRO A 454 -8.77 20.00 4.89
N ILE A 455 -8.38 19.69 3.65
CA ILE A 455 -6.99 19.37 3.27
C ILE A 455 -6.04 20.55 3.54
N ALA A 456 -6.42 21.77 3.15
CA ALA A 456 -5.60 22.96 3.34
C ALA A 456 -5.31 23.23 4.82
N GLY A 457 -6.29 22.99 5.71
CA GLY A 457 -6.10 23.11 7.15
C GLY A 457 -5.08 22.10 7.70
N GLN A 458 -5.14 20.85 7.25
CA GLN A 458 -4.14 19.83 7.62
C GLN A 458 -2.73 20.20 7.11
N VAL A 459 -2.64 20.70 5.88
CA VAL A 459 -1.37 21.18 5.31
C VAL A 459 -0.78 22.32 6.15
N ASP A 460 -1.60 23.27 6.57
CA ASP A 460 -1.14 24.40 7.39
C ASP A 460 -0.57 23.93 8.74
N VAL A 461 -1.24 22.99 9.40
CA VAL A 461 -0.74 22.39 10.66
C VAL A 461 0.55 21.60 10.42
N ALA A 462 0.60 20.77 9.37
CA ALA A 462 1.79 19.99 9.04
C ALA A 462 3.01 20.89 8.76
N LEU A 463 2.84 21.96 7.99
CA LEU A 463 3.91 22.92 7.69
C LEU A 463 4.39 23.66 8.94
N ILE A 464 3.51 23.98 9.90
CA ILE A 464 3.92 24.56 11.19
C ILE A 464 4.83 23.60 11.94
N ILE A 465 4.47 22.32 12.02
CA ILE A 465 5.29 21.29 12.69
C ILE A 465 6.63 21.13 11.98
N LEU A 466 6.63 20.98 10.66
CA LEU A 466 7.85 20.82 9.86
C LEU A 466 8.80 22.02 10.05
N LYS A 467 8.28 23.24 10.10
CA LYS A 467 9.08 24.44 10.40
C LYS A 467 9.69 24.40 11.80
N ARG A 468 8.94 23.96 12.80
CA ARG A 468 9.47 23.79 14.17
C ARG A 468 10.58 22.72 14.19
N MET A 469 10.42 21.62 13.45
CA MET A 469 11.43 20.56 13.34
C MET A 469 12.70 21.04 12.63
N LEU A 470 12.58 21.82 11.55
CA LEU A 470 13.71 22.45 10.89
C LEU A 470 14.46 23.41 11.82
N ALA A 471 13.74 24.23 12.58
CA ALA A 471 14.32 25.14 13.57
C ALA A 471 15.03 24.37 14.70
N HIS A 472 14.44 23.26 15.15
CA HIS A 472 15.07 22.40 16.15
C HIS A 472 16.37 21.75 15.64
N ALA A 473 16.35 21.24 14.41
CA ALA A 473 17.52 20.63 13.77
C ALA A 473 18.67 21.64 13.62
N SER A 474 18.39 22.88 13.20
CA SER A 474 19.41 23.92 13.03
C SER A 474 20.01 24.42 14.35
N LEU A 475 19.25 24.40 15.44
CA LEU A 475 19.74 24.77 16.77
C LEU A 475 20.61 23.69 17.41
N ASN A 476 20.47 22.42 16.98
CA ASN A 476 21.10 21.26 17.60
C ASN A 476 22.07 20.53 16.67
N GLU A 477 22.80 21.24 15.80
CA GLU A 477 23.81 20.65 14.91
C GLU A 477 24.98 19.93 15.64
N ALA A 478 25.07 20.02 16.97
CA ALA A 478 26.00 19.23 17.76
C ALA A 478 25.65 17.72 17.71
N LYS A 479 26.67 16.85 17.85
CA LYS A 479 26.74 15.41 17.49
C LYS A 479 25.58 14.45 17.84
N ASP A 480 24.59 14.86 18.62
CA ASP A 480 23.46 14.02 19.06
C ASP A 480 22.07 14.59 18.69
N GLY A 481 22.00 15.64 17.85
CA GLY A 481 20.76 16.26 17.40
C GLY A 481 20.11 15.62 16.16
N LEU A 482 18.87 16.03 15.85
CA LEU A 482 18.19 15.64 14.62
C LEU A 482 18.93 16.24 13.40
N HIS A 483 19.57 15.40 12.60
CA HIS A 483 20.26 15.83 11.38
C HIS A 483 19.39 15.63 10.15
N LEU A 484 19.04 16.72 9.47
CA LEU A 484 18.25 16.72 8.24
C LEU A 484 19.16 16.99 7.05
N THR A 485 18.99 16.25 5.96
CA THR A 485 19.74 16.48 4.72
C THR A 485 19.15 17.69 3.96
N ASP A 486 19.97 18.31 3.10
CA ASP A 486 19.52 19.42 2.25
C ASP A 486 18.28 19.04 1.42
N ASP A 487 18.21 17.79 0.95
CA ASP A 487 17.06 17.28 0.19
C ASP A 487 15.75 17.32 1.00
N VAL A 488 15.79 17.03 2.31
CA VAL A 488 14.60 17.11 3.18
C VAL A 488 14.19 18.57 3.35
N VAL A 489 15.16 19.46 3.60
CA VAL A 489 14.92 20.90 3.75
C VAL A 489 14.28 21.48 2.47
N GLN A 490 14.78 21.10 1.29
CA GLN A 490 14.22 21.55 0.02
C GLN A 490 12.80 21.02 -0.22
N ARG A 491 12.48 19.79 0.20
CA ARG A 491 11.10 19.27 0.09
C ARG A 491 10.12 20.02 1.00
N VAL A 492 10.52 20.37 2.22
CA VAL A 492 9.68 21.20 3.09
C VAL A 492 9.39 22.55 2.43
N LYS A 493 10.43 23.20 1.87
CA LYS A 493 10.28 24.46 1.11
C LYS A 493 9.36 24.30 -0.11
N LEU A 494 9.46 23.19 -0.84
CA LEU A 494 8.57 22.90 -1.97
C LEU A 494 7.11 22.79 -1.52
N GLY A 495 6.85 22.14 -0.39
CA GLY A 495 5.52 22.08 0.23
C GLY A 495 4.98 23.48 0.59
N GLU A 496 5.82 24.33 1.17
CA GLU A 496 5.47 25.72 1.49
C GLU A 496 5.12 26.53 0.23
N THR A 497 5.93 26.43 -0.81
CA THR A 497 5.69 27.11 -2.09
C THR A 497 4.36 26.69 -2.70
N ARG A 498 4.08 25.38 -2.79
CA ARG A 498 2.80 24.87 -3.32
C ARG A 498 1.61 25.36 -2.49
N ARG A 499 1.74 25.39 -1.16
CA ARG A 499 0.67 25.90 -0.30
C ARG A 499 0.44 27.40 -0.49
N ALA A 500 1.49 28.19 -0.73
CA ALA A 500 1.38 29.61 -1.02
C ALA A 500 0.68 29.88 -2.36
N GLU A 501 1.02 29.10 -3.41
CA GLU A 501 0.38 29.17 -4.72
C GLU A 501 -1.13 28.93 -4.64
N LEU A 502 -1.56 27.97 -3.80
CA LEU A 502 -2.98 27.72 -3.53
C LEU A 502 -3.69 28.96 -2.95
N THR A 503 -3.09 29.63 -1.96
CA THR A 503 -3.69 30.84 -1.34
C THR A 503 -3.84 31.97 -2.35
N VAL A 504 -2.81 32.20 -3.18
CA VAL A 504 -2.82 33.25 -4.20
C VAL A 504 -3.86 32.96 -5.28
N GLY A 505 -3.99 31.70 -5.71
CA GLY A 505 -5.01 31.27 -6.66
C GLY A 505 -6.44 31.48 -6.16
N THR A 506 -6.73 31.13 -4.89
CA THR A 506 -8.03 31.40 -4.27
C THR A 506 -8.33 32.89 -4.10
N ALA A 507 -7.33 33.72 -3.79
CA ALA A 507 -7.51 35.17 -3.66
C ALA A 507 -7.79 35.84 -5.01
N ALA A 508 -7.08 35.43 -6.07
CA ALA A 508 -7.31 35.94 -7.42
C ALA A 508 -8.66 35.49 -8.02
N ALA A 509 -9.14 34.29 -7.67
CA ALA A 509 -10.47 33.83 -8.06
C ALA A 509 -11.60 34.56 -7.32
N ALA A 510 -11.38 34.97 -6.06
CA ALA A 510 -12.34 35.76 -5.28
C ALA A 510 -12.40 37.24 -5.71
N GLU A 511 -11.39 37.74 -6.43
CA GLU A 511 -11.33 39.11 -6.97
C GLU A 511 -11.86 39.25 -8.41
N GLN A 512 -12.33 38.17 -9.04
CA GLN A 512 -13.11 38.29 -10.28
C GLN A 512 -14.53 38.77 -9.94
N PRO A 513 -14.95 39.97 -10.38
CA PRO A 513 -16.30 40.43 -10.11
C PRO A 513 -17.29 39.52 -10.83
N GLU A 514 -18.22 38.95 -10.07
CA GLU A 514 -19.51 38.48 -10.57
C GLU A 514 -20.07 39.57 -11.48
N VAL A 515 -20.04 39.35 -12.79
CA VAL A 515 -20.82 40.15 -13.73
C VAL A 515 -22.27 39.76 -13.47
N THR A 516 -22.85 40.42 -12.46
CA THR A 516 -24.28 40.47 -12.26
C THR A 516 -24.85 41.14 -13.49
N GLU A 517 -25.63 40.38 -14.28
CA GLU A 517 -26.55 40.93 -15.27
C GLU A 517 -27.56 41.80 -14.55
N ALA A 518 -27.18 43.06 -14.31
CA ALA A 518 -28.10 44.12 -13.95
C ALA A 518 -28.70 44.70 -15.23
N ASP A 519 -29.95 44.30 -15.47
CA ASP A 519 -31.03 45.26 -15.70
C ASP A 519 -30.84 46.24 -16.88
N VAL A 520 -30.90 45.72 -18.10
CA VAL A 520 -31.28 46.54 -19.27
C VAL A 520 -32.81 46.63 -19.29
N GLY A 521 -33.33 47.67 -18.65
CA GLY A 521 -34.73 48.03 -18.71
C GLY A 521 -35.19 48.28 -20.15
N ILE A 522 -36.21 47.52 -20.58
CA ILE A 522 -37.05 47.87 -21.73
C ILE A 522 -38.49 48.00 -21.21
N VAL A 523 -39.00 49.22 -21.35
CA VAL A 523 -40.33 49.66 -20.97
C VAL A 523 -41.32 49.37 -22.11
N ARG A 524 -42.40 48.66 -21.76
CA ARG A 524 -43.78 48.64 -22.31
C ARG A 524 -44.04 48.24 -23.78
N ASP A 525 -44.94 47.27 -23.98
CA ASP A 525 -46.37 47.54 -24.24
C ASP A 525 -47.19 46.23 -24.26
N ASP A 526 -48.23 46.17 -23.42
CA ASP A 526 -49.32 45.18 -23.53
C ASP A 526 -50.28 45.60 -24.66
N PRO A 527 -50.93 44.62 -25.32
CA PRO A 527 -52.39 44.68 -25.32
C PRO A 527 -53.07 43.33 -25.05
N MET A 528 -54.22 43.47 -24.38
CA MET A 528 -55.27 42.50 -24.06
C MET A 528 -55.71 41.56 -25.22
N PRO A 529 -56.33 40.40 -24.90
CA PRO A 529 -56.67 39.35 -25.84
C PRO A 529 -58.11 39.48 -26.40
N PRO A 530 -58.47 38.74 -27.46
CA PRO A 530 -59.85 38.42 -27.76
C PRO A 530 -60.25 37.02 -27.29
N ALA A 531 -61.53 36.91 -26.99
CA ALA A 531 -62.25 35.79 -26.41
C ALA A 531 -62.70 34.72 -27.44
N ASP A 532 -63.22 33.64 -26.87
CA ASP A 532 -64.09 32.59 -27.42
C ASP A 532 -63.45 31.44 -28.22
N GLN A 533 -63.52 30.24 -27.65
CA GLN A 533 -64.42 29.13 -28.04
C GLN A 533 -63.96 27.84 -27.31
N LEU A 534 -64.66 27.41 -26.26
CA LEU A 534 -65.74 26.42 -26.27
C LEU A 534 -65.26 24.95 -26.22
N SER A 535 -65.61 24.30 -25.10
CA SER A 535 -65.95 22.87 -24.95
C SER A 535 -64.76 21.88 -24.93
N ALA A 536 -64.71 20.81 -24.12
CA ALA A 536 -65.62 20.23 -23.15
C ALA A 536 -64.80 19.34 -22.19
N GLU A 537 -65.14 19.38 -20.92
CA GLU A 537 -64.96 18.29 -19.95
C GLU A 537 -66.08 17.25 -20.15
N PRO A 538 -65.95 15.96 -19.74
CA PRO A 538 -65.98 15.66 -18.30
C PRO A 538 -65.14 14.47 -17.78
N ALA A 539 -64.73 14.67 -16.52
CA ALA A 539 -64.59 13.79 -15.36
C ALA A 539 -64.99 12.30 -15.41
N ALA A 540 -64.18 11.47 -14.73
CA ALA A 540 -64.56 10.60 -13.59
C ALA A 540 -63.31 9.88 -13.02
N THR A 541 -62.75 10.27 -11.88
CA THR A 541 -62.88 9.64 -10.53
C THR A 541 -62.98 8.12 -10.48
N THR A 542 -61.98 7.46 -9.89
CA THR A 542 -62.14 6.53 -8.73
C THR A 542 -60.78 6.24 -8.08
N GLU A 543 -60.69 6.41 -6.77
CA GLU A 543 -59.61 5.97 -5.89
C GLU A 543 -59.71 4.45 -5.55
N PRO A 544 -59.09 3.90 -4.47
CA PRO A 544 -58.01 2.91 -4.57
C PRO A 544 -58.44 1.52 -4.06
N VAL A 545 -57.62 0.49 -4.28
CA VAL A 545 -57.79 -0.81 -3.61
C VAL A 545 -56.49 -1.21 -2.90
N VAL A 546 -56.71 -1.53 -1.63
CA VAL A 546 -55.81 -1.93 -0.56
C VAL A 546 -55.71 -3.46 -0.51
N GLU A 547 -54.46 -3.97 -0.41
CA GLU A 547 -54.03 -5.25 0.22
C GLU A 547 -54.51 -6.61 -0.37
N PRO A 548 -53.87 -7.78 -0.07
CA PRO A 548 -53.02 -8.04 1.10
C PRO A 548 -51.73 -8.86 0.92
N ILE A 549 -50.95 -8.75 2.00
CA ILE A 549 -49.97 -9.67 2.57
C ILE A 549 -50.43 -11.13 2.44
N SER A 550 -49.50 -12.02 2.06
CA SER A 550 -49.64 -13.47 2.24
C SER A 550 -48.45 -13.99 3.05
N THR A 551 -48.76 -14.41 4.27
CA THR A 551 -47.98 -15.25 5.19
C THR A 551 -48.05 -16.73 4.80
N GLU A 552 -47.17 -17.54 5.42
CA GLU A 552 -47.11 -19.03 5.43
C GLU A 552 -46.50 -19.67 4.16
N GLU A 553 -45.56 -20.63 4.19
CA GLU A 553 -45.34 -21.75 5.11
C GLU A 553 -43.85 -22.18 5.19
N LEU A 554 -43.45 -22.69 6.37
CA LEU A 554 -42.33 -23.63 6.58
C LEU A 554 -42.63 -24.97 5.90
N PRO A 555 -41.59 -25.79 5.61
CA PRO A 555 -41.57 -27.05 6.35
C PRO A 555 -40.18 -27.43 6.88
N SER A 556 -40.23 -27.97 8.09
CA SER A 556 -39.29 -28.90 8.68
C SER A 556 -39.00 -30.10 7.78
N GLN A 557 -37.71 -30.36 7.52
CA GLN A 557 -37.07 -31.67 7.69
C GLN A 557 -35.55 -31.52 7.77
#